data_AF-A0A248JZA4-F1
#
_entry.id   AF-A0A248JZA4-F1
#
_cell.length_a   1.000
_cell.length_b   1.000
_cell.length_c   1.000
_cell.angle_alpha   90.00
_cell.angle_beta   90.00
_cell.angle_gamma   90.00
#
_symmetry.space_group_name_H-M   'P 1'
#
loop_
_entity.id
_entity.type
_entity.pdbx_description
1 polymer ?
#
loop_
_entity_poly.entity_id
_entity_poly.type
_entity_poly.pdbx_seq_one_letter_code
_entity_poly.pdbx_strand_id
1 'polypeptide(L)'
;MGLVMAYIKRPEFAGTIYEGHMTFAIRTFWICVLFALCALALRVVGMEFITLFIGSIWAVVRVVVALTRAIDAKPILNPQGWVI
;
A
#
# COMPACT_ATOMS: atom_id res chain seq x y z
N MET A 1 0.65 12.88 -4.31
CA MET A 1 -0.30 13.08 -5.44
C MET A 1 -1.17 11.85 -5.71
N GLY A 2 -0.63 10.63 -5.84
CA GLY A 2 -1.43 9.42 -6.12
C GLY A 2 -2.55 9.06 -5.13
N LEU A 3 -2.36 9.33 -3.82
CA LEU A 3 -3.38 9.06 -2.80
C LEU A 3 -4.69 9.86 -3.03
N VAL A 4 -4.55 11.14 -3.34
CA VAL A 4 -5.70 12.04 -3.53
C VAL A 4 -6.54 11.57 -4.71
N MET A 5 -5.87 11.20 -5.81
CA MET A 5 -6.52 10.62 -6.98
C MET A 5 -7.21 9.29 -6.64
N ALA A 6 -6.59 8.43 -5.82
CA ALA A 6 -7.19 7.17 -5.40
C ALA A 6 -8.49 7.39 -4.60
N TYR A 7 -8.55 8.38 -3.69
CA TYR A 7 -9.79 8.71 -2.98
C TYR A 7 -10.87 9.30 -3.88
N ILE A 8 -10.49 10.20 -4.80
CA ILE A 8 -11.44 10.82 -5.75
C ILE A 8 -12.02 9.78 -6.71
N LYS A 9 -11.17 8.87 -7.21
CA LYS A 9 -11.56 7.84 -8.20
C LYS A 9 -12.19 6.61 -7.57
N ARG A 10 -11.99 6.34 -6.29
CA ARG A 10 -12.59 5.20 -5.58
C ARG A 10 -14.11 5.05 -5.80
N PRO A 11 -14.95 6.09 -5.68
CA PRO A 11 -16.39 5.97 -5.96
C PRO A 11 -16.70 5.64 -7.43
N GLU A 12 -15.87 6.07 -8.39
CA GLU A 12 -16.04 5.73 -9.81
C GLU A 12 -15.80 4.22 -10.08
N PHE A 13 -15.04 3.56 -9.21
CA PHE A 13 -14.77 2.12 -9.31
C PHE A 13 -15.71 1.27 -8.46
N ALA A 14 -16.72 1.86 -7.79
CA ALA A 14 -17.65 1.14 -6.93
C ALA A 14 -18.39 0.05 -7.72
N GLY A 15 -18.43 -1.17 -7.19
CA GLY A 15 -19.03 -2.33 -7.85
C GLY A 15 -18.21 -2.93 -8.99
N THR A 16 -17.00 -2.41 -9.26
CA THR A 16 -16.04 -2.99 -10.20
C THR A 16 -14.96 -3.78 -9.47
N ILE A 17 -14.21 -4.61 -10.21
CA ILE A 17 -13.04 -5.32 -9.69
C ILE A 17 -11.95 -4.38 -9.12
N TYR A 18 -11.96 -3.10 -9.50
CA TYR A 18 -10.96 -2.09 -9.14
C TYR A 18 -11.23 -1.38 -7.81
N GLU A 19 -12.41 -1.52 -7.22
CA GLU A 19 -12.73 -0.94 -5.92
C GLU A 19 -11.78 -1.44 -4.81
N GLY A 20 -11.50 -2.75 -4.83
CA GLY A 20 -10.56 -3.40 -3.92
C GLY A 20 -9.13 -2.93 -4.13
N HIS A 21 -8.74 -2.67 -5.39
CA HIS A 21 -7.42 -2.14 -5.76
C HIS A 21 -7.19 -0.74 -5.20
N MET A 22 -8.18 0.15 -5.31
CA MET A 22 -8.09 1.51 -4.74
C MET A 22 -7.99 1.46 -3.21
N THR A 23 -8.81 0.63 -2.56
CA THR A 23 -8.78 0.46 -1.10
C THR A 23 -7.43 -0.09 -0.61
N PHE A 24 -6.87 -1.06 -1.33
CA PHE A 24 -5.57 -1.65 -1.03
C PHE A 24 -4.41 -0.67 -1.24
N ALA A 25 -4.46 0.14 -2.30
CA ALA A 25 -3.47 1.19 -2.57
C ALA A 25 -3.48 2.26 -1.46
N ILE A 26 -4.67 2.72 -1.06
CA ILE A 26 -4.85 3.68 0.05
C ILE A 26 -4.26 3.12 1.35
N ARG A 27 -4.58 1.88 1.72
CA ARG A 27 -4.01 1.25 2.94
C ARG A 27 -2.50 1.11 2.87
N THR A 28 -1.97 0.66 1.74
CA THR A 28 -0.52 0.48 1.56
C THR A 28 0.21 1.82 1.71
N PHE A 29 -0.35 2.92 1.20
CA PHE A 29 0.19 4.26 1.43
C PHE A 29 0.28 4.59 2.93
N TRP A 30 -0.81 4.41 3.68
CA TRP A 30 -0.82 4.72 5.11
C TRP A 30 0.14 3.83 5.92
N ILE A 31 0.32 2.57 5.54
CA ILE A 31 1.30 1.68 6.17
C ILE A 31 2.73 2.16 5.86
N CYS A 32 3.02 2.59 4.63
CA CYS A 32 4.33 3.18 4.30
C CYS A 32 4.60 4.47 5.10
N VAL A 33 3.59 5.32 5.29
CA VAL A 33 3.69 6.51 6.16
C VAL A 33 3.99 6.09 7.60
N LEU A 34 3.32 5.07 8.12
CA LEU A 34 3.60 4.55 9.46
C LEU A 34 5.04 4.04 9.57
N PHE A 35 5.53 3.27 8.60
CA PHE A 35 6.95 2.84 8.58
C PHE A 35 7.92 4.01 8.58
N ALA A 36 7.64 5.07 7.81
CA ALA A 36 8.47 6.27 7.80
C ALA A 36 8.46 7.01 9.14
N LEU A 37 7.30 7.10 9.80
CA LEU A 37 7.18 7.68 11.14
C LEU A 37 7.90 6.83 12.20
N CYS A 38 7.77 5.51 12.14
CA CYS A 38 8.51 4.59 13.01
C CYS A 38 10.02 4.71 12.80
N ALA A 39 10.48 4.80 11.55
CA ALA A 39 11.89 5.01 11.26
C ALA A 39 12.39 6.36 11.81
N LEU A 40 11.58 7.43 11.73
CA LEU A 40 11.92 8.73 12.31
C LEU A 40 12.06 8.65 13.83
N ALA A 41 11.16 7.92 14.51
CA ALA A 41 11.25 7.70 15.96
C ALA A 41 12.47 6.85 16.35
N LEU A 42 12.78 5.81 15.55
CA LEU A 42 13.92 4.91 15.75
C LEU A 42 15.27 5.54 15.43
N ARG A 43 15.30 6.73 14.80
CA ARG A 43 16.52 7.48 14.49
C ARG A 43 17.37 7.74 15.74
N VAL A 44 16.75 7.89 16.91
CA VAL A 44 17.47 8.07 18.19
C VAL A 44 18.37 6.88 18.53
N VAL A 45 18.01 5.68 18.05
CA VAL A 45 18.72 4.41 18.30
C VAL A 45 19.64 4.04 17.12
N GLY A 46 19.60 4.77 16.00
CA GLY A 46 20.38 4.45 14.79
C GLY A 46 19.86 3.25 14.00
N MET A 47 18.62 2.81 14.25
CA MET A 47 17.99 1.65 13.60
C MET A 47 17.08 2.04 12.42
N GLU A 48 17.03 3.32 12.04
CA GLU A 48 16.12 3.82 11.00
C GLU A 48 16.36 3.14 9.65
N PHE A 49 17.61 2.82 9.31
CA PHE A 49 17.96 2.22 8.03
C PHE A 49 17.39 0.80 7.89
N ILE A 50 17.43 0.00 8.97
CA ILE A 50 16.89 -1.36 8.96
C ILE A 50 15.37 -1.31 8.80
N THR A 51 14.69 -0.43 9.53
CA THR A 51 13.24 -0.25 9.43
C THR A 51 12.82 0.20 8.04
N LEU A 52 13.52 1.17 7.44
CA LEU A 52 13.24 1.62 6.08
C LEU A 52 13.52 0.54 5.05
N PHE A 53 14.60 -0.23 5.20
CA PHE A 53 14.94 -1.32 4.29
C PHE A 53 13.84 -2.40 4.28
N ILE A 54 13.46 -2.91 5.45
CA ILE A 54 12.39 -3.92 5.58
C ILE A 54 11.06 -3.35 5.07
N GLY A 55 10.71 -2.12 5.46
CA GLY A 55 9.49 -1.46 5.01
C GLY A 55 9.43 -1.26 3.49
N SER A 56 10.57 -0.95 2.85
CA SER A 56 10.66 -0.78 1.40
C SER A 56 10.46 -2.09 0.64
N ILE A 57 11.09 -3.19 1.07
CA ILE A 57 10.89 -4.51 0.46
C ILE A 57 9.42 -4.92 0.58
N TRP A 58 8.84 -4.77 1.76
CA TRP A 58 7.42 -5.07 2.00
C TRP A 58 6.51 -4.23 1.08
N ALA A 59 6.79 -2.93 0.95
CA ALA A 59 6.01 -2.03 0.09
C ALA A 59 6.11 -2.41 -1.40
N VAL A 60 7.31 -2.74 -1.89
CA VAL A 60 7.52 -3.16 -3.28
C VAL A 60 6.74 -4.44 -3.57
N VAL A 61 6.83 -5.46 -2.71
CA VAL A 61 6.09 -6.72 -2.87
C VAL A 61 4.59 -6.45 -2.94
N ARG A 62 4.04 -5.62 -2.04
CA ARG A 62 2.62 -5.25 -2.02
C ARG A 62 2.18 -4.55 -3.31
N VAL A 63 2.97 -3.61 -3.81
CA VAL A 63 2.65 -2.87 -5.04
C VAL A 63 2.71 -3.79 -6.26
N VAL A 64 3.77 -4.60 -6.39
CA VAL A 64 3.92 -5.54 -7.51
C VAL A 64 2.75 -6.53 -7.55
N VAL A 65 2.38 -7.10 -6.41
CA VAL A 65 1.26 -8.06 -6.34
C VAL A 65 -0.09 -7.42 -6.64
N ALA A 66 -0.32 -6.19 -6.20
CA ALA A 66 -1.53 -5.45 -6.55
C ALA A 66 -1.57 -5.15 -8.06
N LEU A 67 -0.45 -4.69 -8.62
CA LEU A 67 -0.36 -4.34 -10.03
C LEU A 67 -0.50 -5.57 -10.94
N THR A 68 0.13 -6.69 -10.62
CA THR A 68 -0.03 -7.93 -11.40
C THR A 68 -1.47 -8.42 -11.39
N ARG A 69 -2.16 -8.36 -10.25
CA ARG A 69 -3.60 -8.67 -10.18
C ARG A 69 -4.45 -7.70 -11.00
N ALA A 70 -4.11 -6.42 -11.00
CA ALA A 70 -4.81 -5.42 -11.80
C ALA A 70 -4.64 -5.68 -13.31
N ILE A 71 -3.41 -6.02 -13.75
CA ILE A 71 -3.10 -6.40 -15.14
C ILE A 71 -3.85 -7.67 -15.56
N ASP A 72 -3.92 -8.66 -14.66
CA ASP A 72 -4.66 -9.91 -14.87
C ASP A 72 -6.20 -9.74 -14.82
N ALA A 73 -6.71 -8.52 -14.62
CA ALA A 73 -8.13 -8.24 -14.38
C ALA A 73 -8.73 -9.06 -13.22
N LYS A 74 -7.92 -9.40 -12.22
CA LYS A 74 -8.33 -10.13 -11.01
C LYS A 74 -8.63 -9.17 -9.86
N PRO A 75 -9.69 -9.41 -9.07
CA PRO A 75 -9.98 -8.61 -7.89
C PRO A 75 -8.95 -8.89 -6.78
N ILE A 76 -8.80 -7.93 -5.87
CA ILE A 76 -8.15 -8.17 -4.59
C ILE A 76 -9.16 -8.83 -3.67
N LEU A 77 -8.92 -10.10 -3.32
CA LEU A 77 -9.82 -10.91 -2.48
C LEU A 77 -9.91 -10.36 -1.05
N ASN A 78 -8.79 -9.87 -0.49
CA ASN A 78 -8.76 -9.30 0.84
C ASN A 78 -8.10 -7.91 0.85
N PRO A 79 -8.85 -6.84 0.53
CA PRO A 79 -8.31 -5.47 0.53
C PRO A 79 -7.82 -5.02 1.91
N GLN A 80 -8.34 -5.63 2.98
CA GLN A 80 -7.99 -5.38 4.38
C GLN A 80 -6.85 -6.29 4.88
N GLY A 81 -6.39 -7.25 4.08
CA GLY A 81 -5.29 -8.14 4.41
C GLY A 81 -3.97 -7.40 4.60
N TRP A 82 -3.14 -7.89 5.53
CA TRP A 82 -1.78 -7.40 5.77
C TRP A 82 -0.78 -8.09 4.83
N VAL A 83 -1.06 -9.36 4.52
CA VAL A 83 -0.40 -10.19 3.51
C VAL A 83 -1.47 -10.57 2.49
N ILE A 84 -1.19 -10.30 1.21
CA ILE A 84 -1.91 -10.61 -0.05
C ILE A 84 -3.37 -11.08 0.09
#